data_AF-A0A820HM67-F1
#
_entry.id   AF-A0A820HM67-F1
#
_cell.length_a   1.000
_cell.length_b   1.000
_cell.length_c   1.000
_cell.angle_alpha   90.00
_cell.angle_beta   90.00
_cell.angle_gamma   90.00
#
_symmetry.space_group_name_H-M   'P 1'
#
loop_
_entity.id
_entity.type
_entity.pdbx_description
1 polymer ?
#
loop_
_entity_poly.entity_id
_entity_poly.type
_entity_poly.pdbx_seq_one_letter_code
_entity_poly.pdbx_strand_id
1 'polypeptide(L)'
;PTADQVEIIDDDDLPLLKEELRPRQGLPPLLQKLSERRLTHAIDYLGVSYGLSSDLLKFWKKNQFLPIYLRQTASDLTGEYSCIMLKTIHAADQSPWLFSYYQDFRRRIISLFGYQFRMFTPGMVLNLIQQGVFPEIKEPFTASLIEQSFTDYDLRRLESYTRNLVDYHLILDLIPTLARLFYLNRLPIQLTVIQMALIAGIGLQYKTIEQLEKELNLPQSQLLALFNKLIKKIIDLINSTQETEIGKTFVNSLDAVNMQPLDKSLRQELNELGATIRNQQSEEIDRIMHDRQLSKYAVNGSEEMWKEELKSINDPGIISIPRTLNKRKDVEIESHFDVTKKKPKKKKNKF
;
A
#
# COMPACT_ATOMS: atom_id res chain seq x y z
N PRO A 1 -46.72 52.33 -48.81
CA PRO A 1 -47.15 51.32 -49.80
C PRO A 1 -46.68 51.73 -51.20
N THR A 2 -45.40 51.53 -51.46
CA THR A 2 -44.81 51.65 -52.80
C THR A 2 -44.85 50.26 -53.40
N ALA A 3 -45.62 50.11 -54.47
CA ALA A 3 -45.78 48.85 -55.17
C ALA A 3 -44.42 48.37 -55.68
N ASP A 4 -43.99 47.20 -55.22
CA ASP A 4 -42.86 46.48 -55.81
C ASP A 4 -43.21 46.19 -57.26
N GLN A 5 -42.55 46.90 -58.18
CA GLN A 5 -42.60 46.63 -59.59
C GLN A 5 -41.84 45.32 -59.81
N VAL A 6 -42.57 44.23 -60.04
CA VAL A 6 -41.98 42.97 -60.51
C VAL A 6 -41.48 43.24 -61.93
N GLU A 7 -40.17 43.33 -62.11
CA GLU A 7 -39.56 43.29 -63.45
C GLU A 7 -39.93 41.96 -64.10
N ILE A 8 -40.74 42.03 -65.15
CA ILE A 8 -41.06 40.88 -66.00
C ILE A 8 -39.83 40.67 -66.88
N ILE A 9 -38.96 39.76 -66.47
CA ILE A 9 -37.81 39.32 -67.26
C ILE A 9 -38.37 38.42 -68.37
N ASP A 10 -38.08 38.75 -69.63
CA ASP A 10 -38.45 37.90 -70.78
C ASP A 10 -37.86 36.49 -70.59
N ASP A 11 -38.62 35.45 -70.94
CA ASP A 11 -38.18 34.03 -70.82
C ASP A 11 -36.82 33.77 -71.52
N ASP A 12 -36.45 34.63 -72.48
CA ASP A 12 -35.19 34.58 -73.19
C ASP A 12 -33.95 34.99 -72.38
N ASP A 13 -34.12 35.73 -71.27
CA ASP A 13 -33.03 36.23 -70.42
C ASP A 13 -32.76 35.34 -69.20
N LEU A 14 -33.45 34.20 -69.09
CA LEU A 14 -33.25 33.19 -68.04
C LEU A 14 -32.32 32.07 -68.53
N PRO A 15 -31.00 32.12 -68.24
CA PRO A 15 -30.03 31.13 -68.72
C PRO A 15 -30.31 29.70 -68.21
N LEU A 16 -31.08 29.56 -67.13
CA LEU A 16 -31.52 28.27 -66.59
C LEU A 16 -32.54 27.54 -67.48
N LEU A 17 -33.38 28.28 -68.23
CA LEU A 17 -34.40 27.72 -69.11
C LEU A 17 -33.84 27.30 -70.48
N LYS A 18 -32.63 27.74 -70.81
CA LYS A 18 -31.87 27.40 -72.03
C LYS A 18 -30.80 26.32 -71.79
N GLU A 19 -30.70 25.76 -70.58
CA GLU A 19 -29.71 24.73 -70.27
C GLU A 19 -30.11 23.38 -70.89
N GLU A 20 -29.58 23.09 -72.07
CA GLU A 20 -29.64 21.75 -72.63
C GLU A 20 -28.66 20.82 -71.90
N LEU A 21 -29.17 19.82 -71.19
CA LEU A 21 -28.39 18.76 -70.57
C LEU A 21 -27.69 17.89 -71.63
N ARG A 22 -26.58 18.38 -72.19
CA ARG A 22 -25.71 17.61 -73.08
C ARG A 22 -24.69 16.82 -72.24
N PRO A 23 -24.41 15.55 -72.56
CA PRO A 23 -23.39 14.78 -71.86
C PRO A 23 -22.04 15.48 -72.02
N ARG A 24 -21.50 16.02 -70.91
CA ARG A 24 -20.20 16.69 -70.89
C ARG A 24 -19.12 15.66 -71.26
N GLN A 25 -18.41 15.90 -72.36
CA GLN A 25 -17.32 15.01 -72.81
C GLN A 25 -16.05 15.28 -72.01
N GLY A 26 -15.31 14.20 -71.66
CA GLY A 26 -14.03 14.30 -70.95
C GLY A 26 -14.13 14.48 -69.42
N LEU A 27 -15.29 14.22 -68.80
CA LEU A 27 -15.41 14.20 -67.35
C LEU A 27 -14.61 13.02 -66.77
N PRO A 28 -13.81 13.23 -65.71
CA PRO A 28 -13.22 12.11 -64.98
C PRO A 28 -14.34 11.23 -64.38
N PRO A 29 -14.09 9.92 -64.21
CA PRO A 29 -15.09 9.04 -63.63
C PRO A 29 -15.41 9.48 -62.20
N LEU A 30 -16.69 9.40 -61.82
CA LEU A 30 -17.15 9.77 -60.48
C LEU A 30 -16.47 8.94 -59.38
N LEU A 31 -16.19 7.67 -59.69
CA LEU A 31 -15.51 6.74 -58.80
C LEU A 31 -14.24 6.22 -59.47
N GLN A 32 -13.18 6.11 -58.68
CA GLN A 32 -11.94 5.45 -59.07
C GLN A 32 -11.64 4.34 -58.06
N LYS A 33 -11.04 3.23 -58.52
CA LYS A 33 -10.65 2.15 -57.62
C LYS A 33 -9.54 2.63 -56.70
N LEU A 34 -9.71 2.40 -55.39
CA LEU A 34 -8.72 2.79 -54.38
C LEU A 34 -7.34 2.16 -54.64
N SER A 35 -7.31 0.91 -55.13
CA SER A 35 -6.09 0.17 -55.47
C SER A 35 -5.25 0.82 -56.57
N GLU A 36 -5.87 1.64 -57.43
CA GLU A 36 -5.20 2.33 -58.53
C GLU A 36 -4.66 3.70 -58.10
N ARG A 37 -5.07 4.19 -56.91
CA ARG A 37 -4.60 5.44 -56.34
C ARG A 37 -3.33 5.20 -55.55
N ARG A 38 -2.18 5.61 -56.10
CA ARG A 38 -0.93 5.65 -55.34
C ARG A 38 -1.03 6.68 -54.23
N LEU A 39 -0.72 6.28 -53.00
CA LEU A 39 -0.52 7.21 -51.89
C LEU A 39 0.65 8.12 -52.25
N THR A 40 0.37 9.40 -52.44
CA THR A 40 1.38 10.39 -52.83
C THR A 40 2.26 10.81 -51.65
N HIS A 41 1.82 10.54 -50.42
CA HIS A 41 2.51 10.91 -49.19
C HIS A 41 2.49 9.72 -48.22
N ALA A 42 3.57 9.55 -47.46
CA ALA A 42 3.58 8.67 -46.30
C ALA A 42 2.62 9.25 -45.24
N ILE A 43 1.81 8.38 -44.62
CA ILE A 43 0.86 8.78 -43.57
C ILE A 43 1.35 8.19 -42.26
N ASP A 44 1.77 9.04 -41.33
CA ASP A 44 2.35 8.61 -40.07
C ASP A 44 1.27 8.18 -39.05
N TYR A 45 0.19 8.97 -38.96
CA TYR A 45 -0.90 8.75 -38.02
C TYR A 45 -2.27 9.12 -38.61
N LEU A 46 -3.30 8.53 -38.05
CA LEU A 46 -4.70 8.85 -38.27
C LEU A 46 -5.25 9.50 -37.00
N GLY A 47 -6.03 10.56 -37.16
CA GLY A 47 -6.70 11.25 -36.06
C GLY A 47 -8.20 11.34 -36.29
N VAL A 48 -8.95 11.24 -35.20
CA VAL A 48 -10.40 11.48 -35.20
C VAL A 48 -10.74 12.51 -34.14
N SER A 49 -11.70 13.37 -34.46
CA SER A 49 -12.27 14.35 -33.54
C SER A 49 -13.78 14.18 -33.54
N TYR A 50 -14.37 13.90 -32.38
CA TYR A 50 -15.80 13.61 -32.26
C TYR A 50 -16.34 14.04 -30.89
N GLY A 51 -17.66 14.17 -30.78
CA GLY A 51 -18.33 14.39 -29.49
C GLY A 51 -18.38 13.12 -28.66
N LEU A 52 -17.90 13.18 -27.42
CA LEU A 52 -17.63 12.01 -26.61
C LEU A 52 -18.92 11.31 -26.16
N SER A 53 -19.20 10.15 -26.78
CA SER A 53 -20.24 9.22 -26.36
C SER A 53 -19.65 7.84 -25.99
N SER A 54 -20.37 7.06 -25.19
CA SER A 54 -19.92 5.73 -24.77
C SER A 54 -19.75 4.77 -25.96
N ASP A 55 -20.60 4.89 -26.98
CA ASP A 55 -20.59 3.99 -28.14
C ASP A 55 -19.44 4.32 -29.08
N LEU A 56 -19.22 5.61 -29.37
CA LEU A 56 -18.08 6.04 -30.18
C LEU A 56 -16.75 5.76 -29.48
N LEU A 57 -16.66 5.98 -28.16
CA LEU A 57 -15.46 5.65 -27.40
C LEU A 57 -15.12 4.15 -27.48
N LYS A 58 -16.12 3.26 -27.33
CA LYS A 58 -15.93 1.81 -27.50
C LYS A 58 -15.54 1.45 -28.93
N PHE A 59 -16.15 2.10 -29.92
CA PHE A 59 -15.84 1.89 -31.34
C PHE A 59 -14.39 2.25 -31.65
N TRP A 60 -13.93 3.44 -31.27
CA TRP A 60 -12.56 3.88 -31.53
C TRP A 60 -11.52 3.09 -30.72
N LYS A 61 -11.86 2.72 -29.49
CA LYS A 61 -11.07 1.78 -28.67
C LYS A 61 -10.89 0.42 -29.36
N LYS A 62 -11.97 -0.17 -29.88
CA LYS A 62 -11.92 -1.43 -30.65
C LYS A 62 -11.02 -1.31 -31.89
N ASN A 63 -10.97 -0.12 -32.48
CA ASN A 63 -10.10 0.19 -33.62
C ASN A 63 -8.67 0.60 -33.23
N GLN A 64 -8.27 0.47 -31.96
CA GLN A 64 -6.92 0.77 -31.44
C GLN A 64 -6.53 2.27 -31.52
N PHE A 65 -7.50 3.17 -31.44
CA PHE A 65 -7.22 4.60 -31.26
C PHE A 65 -6.99 4.92 -29.78
N LEU A 66 -6.06 5.83 -29.50
CA LEU A 66 -5.75 6.33 -28.16
C LEU A 66 -6.24 7.76 -27.97
N PRO A 67 -6.94 8.06 -26.86
CA PRO A 67 -7.33 9.42 -26.55
C PRO A 67 -6.11 10.25 -26.12
N ILE A 68 -5.98 11.44 -26.68
CA ILE A 68 -4.89 12.37 -26.35
C ILE A 68 -5.41 13.67 -25.75
N TYR A 69 -6.63 14.06 -26.14
CA TYR A 69 -7.21 15.30 -25.69
C TYR A 69 -8.71 15.14 -25.49
N LEU A 70 -9.19 15.71 -24.39
CA LEU A 70 -10.60 15.88 -24.11
C LEU A 70 -10.82 17.32 -23.67
N ARG A 71 -11.69 18.02 -24.40
CA ARG A 71 -12.07 19.39 -24.05
C ARG A 71 -12.82 19.38 -22.71
N GLN A 72 -12.51 20.33 -21.83
CA GLN A 72 -13.18 20.48 -20.54
C GLN A 72 -14.55 21.14 -20.67
N THR A 73 -14.79 21.98 -21.67
CA THR A 73 -16.12 22.56 -21.92
C THR A 73 -16.91 21.70 -22.89
N ALA A 74 -18.18 21.46 -22.56
CA ALA A 74 -19.13 20.88 -23.49
C ALA A 74 -19.39 21.88 -24.63
N SER A 75 -19.69 21.36 -25.82
CA SER A 75 -20.15 22.18 -26.94
C SER A 75 -21.56 22.71 -26.65
N ASP A 76 -21.80 24.01 -26.86
CA ASP A 76 -23.10 24.63 -26.61
C ASP A 76 -24.21 24.04 -27.51
N LEU A 77 -23.85 23.54 -28.69
CA LEU A 77 -24.80 22.99 -29.66
C LEU A 77 -25.26 21.57 -29.30
N THR A 78 -24.34 20.71 -28.85
CA THR A 78 -24.61 19.27 -28.65
C THR A 78 -24.59 18.83 -27.20
N GLY A 79 -24.03 19.64 -26.29
CA GLY A 79 -23.77 19.26 -24.90
C GLY A 79 -22.65 18.22 -24.73
N GLU A 80 -21.99 17.82 -25.82
CA GLU A 80 -20.95 16.80 -25.80
C GLU A 80 -19.55 17.41 -25.66
N TYR A 81 -18.63 16.64 -25.07
CA TYR A 81 -17.23 17.02 -24.93
C TYR A 81 -16.45 16.58 -26.16
N SER A 82 -15.73 17.48 -26.82
CA SER A 82 -14.90 17.13 -27.98
C SER A 82 -13.70 16.27 -27.55
N CYS A 83 -13.57 15.07 -28.12
CA CYS A 83 -12.49 14.12 -27.88
C CYS A 83 -11.65 13.95 -29.14
N ILE A 84 -10.33 14.00 -28.99
CA ILE A 84 -9.37 13.71 -30.06
C ILE A 84 -8.65 12.41 -29.71
N MET A 85 -8.70 11.46 -30.65
CA MET A 85 -7.97 10.20 -30.55
C MET A 85 -7.07 10.00 -31.77
N LEU A 86 -5.87 9.45 -31.56
CA LEU A 86 -4.93 9.14 -32.63
C LEU A 86 -4.60 7.65 -32.71
N LYS A 87 -4.20 7.20 -33.89
CA LYS A 87 -3.67 5.87 -34.17
C LYS A 87 -2.50 5.97 -35.13
N THR A 88 -1.38 5.33 -34.83
CA THR A 88 -0.24 5.23 -35.75
C THR A 88 -0.47 4.13 -36.78
N ILE A 89 -0.05 4.34 -38.03
CA ILE A 89 -0.27 3.36 -39.12
C ILE A 89 0.86 2.33 -39.18
N HIS A 90 2.08 2.75 -38.88
CA HIS A 90 3.25 1.89 -38.88
C HIS A 90 3.34 1.12 -37.56
N ALA A 91 2.86 -0.12 -37.53
CA ALA A 91 2.90 -0.98 -36.35
C ALA A 91 4.32 -1.38 -35.90
N ALA A 92 5.30 -1.33 -36.82
CA ALA A 92 6.70 -1.65 -36.55
C ALA A 92 7.39 -0.57 -35.70
N ASP A 93 7.00 0.69 -35.89
CA ASP A 93 7.36 1.79 -35.02
C ASP A 93 6.21 2.02 -34.05
N GLN A 94 6.18 1.26 -32.95
CA GLN A 94 5.45 1.69 -31.76
C GLN A 94 6.08 3.00 -31.30
N SER A 95 5.67 4.09 -31.92
CA SER A 95 6.35 5.35 -31.82
C SER A 95 6.19 5.84 -30.38
N PRO A 96 7.29 5.99 -29.62
CA PRO A 96 7.23 6.24 -28.19
C PRO A 96 6.48 7.54 -27.87
N TRP A 97 6.45 8.49 -28.83
CA TRP A 97 5.75 9.76 -28.66
C TRP A 97 4.26 9.58 -28.36
N LEU A 98 3.52 8.78 -29.14
CA LEU A 98 2.07 8.62 -28.96
C LEU A 98 1.76 8.07 -27.56
N PHE A 99 2.60 7.15 -27.08
CA PHE A 99 2.50 6.62 -25.73
C PHE A 99 2.82 7.68 -24.67
N SER A 100 3.86 8.50 -24.86
CA SER A 100 4.16 9.62 -23.95
C SER A 100 3.00 10.63 -23.86
N TYR A 101 2.36 10.97 -24.98
CA TYR A 101 1.17 11.82 -24.98
C TYR A 101 -0.02 11.16 -24.31
N TYR A 102 -0.22 9.85 -24.51
CA TYR A 102 -1.26 9.11 -23.80
C TYR A 102 -1.00 9.05 -22.29
N GLN A 103 0.24 8.87 -21.86
CA GLN A 103 0.62 8.89 -20.44
C GLN A 103 0.35 10.26 -19.80
N ASP A 104 0.70 11.34 -20.49
CA ASP A 104 0.41 12.70 -20.04
C ASP A 104 -1.10 12.98 -20.01
N PHE A 105 -1.85 12.58 -21.05
CA PHE A 105 -3.30 12.62 -21.07
C PHE A 105 -3.92 11.86 -19.89
N ARG A 106 -3.45 10.64 -19.61
CA ARG A 106 -3.90 9.81 -18.50
C ARG A 106 -3.64 10.50 -17.15
N ARG A 107 -2.46 11.08 -16.95
CA ARG A 107 -2.15 11.82 -15.73
C ARG A 107 -3.07 13.02 -15.55
N ARG A 108 -3.30 13.80 -16.61
CA ARG A 108 -4.18 14.98 -16.58
C ARG A 108 -5.63 14.60 -16.35
N ILE A 109 -6.15 13.60 -17.05
CA ILE A 109 -7.56 13.23 -16.95
C ILE A 109 -7.91 12.68 -15.56
N ILE A 110 -6.99 11.93 -14.92
CA ILE A 110 -7.13 11.47 -13.53
C ILE A 110 -7.37 12.65 -12.59
N SER A 111 -6.64 13.76 -12.76
CA SER A 111 -6.86 14.99 -11.99
C SER A 111 -8.15 15.72 -12.36
N LEU A 112 -8.60 15.62 -13.61
CA LEU A 112 -9.78 16.34 -14.11
C LEU A 112 -11.13 15.65 -13.80
N PHE A 113 -11.13 14.35 -13.46
CA PHE A 113 -12.37 13.60 -13.15
C PHE A 113 -13.19 14.19 -12.00
N GLY A 114 -12.55 14.87 -11.04
CA GLY A 114 -13.24 15.51 -9.92
C GLY A 114 -13.91 16.84 -10.26
N TYR A 115 -13.59 17.43 -11.42
CA TYR A 115 -14.09 18.73 -11.85
C TYR A 115 -15.23 18.54 -12.86
N GLN A 116 -15.06 19.09 -14.07
CA GLN A 116 -16.05 19.10 -15.13
C GLN A 116 -16.33 17.71 -15.74
N PHE A 117 -15.59 16.67 -15.34
CA PHE A 117 -15.85 15.29 -15.77
C PHE A 117 -16.51 14.44 -14.68
N ARG A 118 -16.95 15.06 -13.58
CA ARG A 118 -17.69 14.39 -12.51
C ARG A 118 -19.02 13.81 -12.98
N MET A 119 -19.67 14.41 -13.99
CA MET A 119 -20.94 13.90 -14.53
C MET A 119 -20.80 12.61 -15.34
N PHE A 120 -19.59 12.19 -15.74
CA PHE A 120 -19.42 10.96 -16.49
C PHE A 120 -19.75 9.74 -15.65
N THR A 121 -20.29 8.69 -16.28
CA THR A 121 -20.52 7.43 -15.59
C THR A 121 -19.18 6.74 -15.29
N PRO A 122 -19.06 5.98 -14.20
CA PRO A 122 -17.85 5.24 -13.85
C PRO A 122 -17.38 4.32 -14.99
N GLY A 123 -18.31 3.72 -15.72
CA GLY A 123 -17.99 2.89 -16.89
C GLY A 123 -17.32 3.69 -18.03
N MET A 124 -17.71 4.95 -18.23
CA MET A 124 -17.08 5.83 -19.22
C MET A 124 -15.65 6.22 -18.79
N VAL A 125 -15.47 6.53 -17.50
CA VAL A 125 -14.15 6.79 -16.90
C VAL A 125 -13.21 5.60 -17.10
N LEU A 126 -13.69 4.38 -16.81
CA LEU A 126 -12.91 3.17 -17.05
C LEU A 126 -12.51 3.01 -18.51
N ASN A 127 -13.43 3.28 -19.44
CA ASN A 127 -13.12 3.16 -20.87
C ASN A 127 -12.10 4.20 -21.36
N LEU A 128 -12.06 5.39 -20.76
CA LEU A 128 -11.07 6.43 -21.06
C LEU A 128 -9.68 6.07 -20.52
N ILE A 129 -9.58 5.46 -19.33
CA ILE A 129 -8.29 5.15 -18.69
C ILE A 129 -7.73 3.78 -19.15
N GLN A 130 -8.57 2.78 -19.40
CA GLN A 130 -8.15 1.40 -19.67
C GLN A 130 -7.99 1.11 -21.16
N GLN A 131 -7.11 1.84 -21.84
CA GLN A 131 -6.70 1.50 -23.21
C GLN A 131 -5.54 0.50 -23.16
N GLY A 132 -5.87 -0.79 -23.20
CA GLY A 132 -4.89 -1.88 -23.12
C GLY A 132 -4.24 -2.16 -24.46
N VAL A 133 -3.08 -1.54 -24.75
CA VAL A 133 -2.19 -1.97 -25.85
C VAL A 133 -0.69 -1.79 -25.55
N PHE A 134 -0.28 -1.12 -24.45
CA PHE A 134 1.14 -0.79 -24.25
C PHE A 134 1.69 -1.32 -22.92
N PRO A 135 2.98 -1.76 -22.87
CA PRO A 135 3.60 -2.23 -21.65
C PRO A 135 3.54 -1.11 -20.62
N GLU A 136 2.72 -1.33 -19.59
CA GLU A 136 2.64 -0.43 -18.46
C GLU A 136 4.01 -0.39 -17.81
N ILE A 137 4.64 0.79 -17.77
CA ILE A 137 5.85 1.01 -16.99
C ILE A 137 5.43 0.81 -15.53
N LYS A 138 5.62 -0.41 -15.03
CA LYS A 138 5.46 -0.76 -13.63
C LYS A 138 6.70 -0.25 -12.91
N GLU A 139 6.71 1.03 -12.57
CA GLU A 139 7.63 1.47 -11.52
C GLU A 139 7.33 0.64 -10.27
N PRO A 140 8.37 0.08 -9.60
CA PRO A 140 8.17 -0.85 -8.51
C PRO A 140 7.43 -0.17 -7.36
N PHE A 141 6.39 -0.82 -6.86
CA PHE A 141 5.74 -0.41 -5.63
C PHE A 141 6.70 -0.68 -4.47
N THR A 142 7.26 0.39 -3.91
CA THR A 142 8.33 0.37 -2.89
C THR A 142 7.79 0.97 -1.60
N ALA A 143 8.27 0.56 -0.42
CA ALA A 143 7.76 1.10 0.84
C ALA A 143 8.07 2.59 1.00
N SER A 144 9.15 3.09 0.39
CA SER A 144 9.41 4.55 0.33
C SER A 144 8.26 5.34 -0.31
N LEU A 145 7.59 4.79 -1.32
CA LEU A 145 6.40 5.40 -1.92
C LEU A 145 5.21 5.39 -0.95
N ILE A 146 5.09 4.33 -0.14
CA ILE A 146 4.04 4.19 0.88
C ILE A 146 4.24 5.25 1.96
N GLU A 147 5.46 5.37 2.50
CA GLU A 147 5.83 6.36 3.51
C GLU A 147 5.67 7.81 3.03
N GLN A 148 5.89 8.07 1.74
CA GLN A 148 5.63 9.38 1.14
C GLN A 148 4.14 9.68 0.97
N SER A 149 3.31 8.65 0.83
CA SER A 149 1.89 8.79 0.48
C SER A 149 0.97 8.74 1.70
N PHE A 150 1.34 7.99 2.74
CA PHE A 150 0.50 7.69 3.90
C PHE A 150 1.31 7.74 5.19
N THR A 151 0.70 8.25 6.26
CA THR A 151 1.25 8.13 7.60
C THR A 151 0.88 6.78 8.22
N ASP A 152 1.61 6.35 9.26
CA ASP A 152 1.26 5.13 10.02
C ASP A 152 -0.16 5.18 10.60
N TYR A 153 -0.65 6.37 10.97
CA TYR A 153 -2.01 6.55 11.46
C TYR A 153 -3.05 6.34 10.35
N ASP A 154 -2.74 6.75 9.12
CA ASP A 154 -3.61 6.52 7.96
C ASP A 154 -3.73 5.04 7.64
N LEU A 155 -2.60 4.31 7.70
CA LEU A 155 -2.59 2.86 7.52
C LEU A 155 -3.44 2.16 8.60
N ARG A 156 -3.32 2.57 9.87
CA ARG A 156 -4.16 2.06 10.96
C ARG A 156 -5.65 2.37 10.78
N ARG A 157 -6.00 3.54 10.23
CA ARG A 157 -7.40 3.90 9.90
C ARG A 157 -7.95 3.01 8.81
N LEU A 158 -7.19 2.79 7.74
CA LEU A 158 -7.54 1.87 6.67
C LEU A 158 -7.74 0.44 7.22
N GLU A 159 -6.85 -0.03 8.09
CA GLU A 159 -6.98 -1.35 8.72
C GLU A 159 -8.25 -1.44 9.57
N SER A 160 -8.52 -0.43 10.39
CA SER A 160 -9.70 -0.37 11.26
C SER A 160 -11.00 -0.43 10.46
N TYR A 161 -11.03 0.24 9.29
CA TYR A 161 -12.15 0.13 8.34
C TYR A 161 -12.30 -1.30 7.79
N THR A 162 -11.22 -1.95 7.36
CA THR A 162 -11.31 -3.33 6.83
C THR A 162 -11.74 -4.36 7.88
N ARG A 163 -11.49 -4.08 9.16
CA ARG A 163 -11.98 -4.87 10.30
C ARG A 163 -13.42 -4.52 10.70
N ASN A 164 -14.09 -3.66 9.94
CA ASN A 164 -15.45 -3.16 10.21
C ASN A 164 -15.60 -2.47 11.59
N LEU A 165 -14.53 -1.87 12.11
CA LEU A 165 -14.54 -1.14 13.39
C LEU A 165 -14.98 0.32 13.22
N VAL A 166 -14.97 0.83 11.99
CA VAL A 166 -15.15 2.23 11.66
C VAL A 166 -15.94 2.36 10.35
N ASP A 167 -16.73 3.43 10.23
CA ASP A 167 -17.43 3.78 9.01
C ASP A 167 -16.51 4.28 7.88
N TYR A 168 -16.94 4.09 6.64
CA TYR A 168 -16.15 4.48 5.46
C TYR A 168 -15.83 5.98 5.38
N HIS A 169 -16.63 6.84 6.01
CA HIS A 169 -16.39 8.28 6.06
C HIS A 169 -15.04 8.63 6.68
N LEU A 170 -14.53 7.83 7.62
CA LEU A 170 -13.22 8.04 8.24
C LEU A 170 -12.04 7.66 7.34
N ILE A 171 -12.26 7.17 6.12
CA ILE A 171 -11.14 6.90 5.20
C ILE A 171 -11.28 7.66 3.87
N LEU A 172 -12.33 8.48 3.72
CA LEU A 172 -12.65 9.18 2.47
C LEU A 172 -11.53 10.11 2.00
N ASP A 173 -10.81 10.74 2.93
CA ASP A 173 -9.64 11.58 2.65
C ASP A 173 -8.48 10.81 2.01
N LEU A 174 -8.37 9.50 2.27
CA LEU A 174 -7.29 8.65 1.78
C LEU A 174 -7.59 8.04 0.40
N ILE A 175 -8.88 7.92 0.04
CA ILE A 175 -9.31 7.24 -1.19
C ILE A 175 -8.80 7.91 -2.46
N PRO A 176 -8.78 9.26 -2.60
CA PRO A 176 -8.22 9.91 -3.78
C PRO A 176 -6.75 9.55 -4.03
N THR A 177 -5.96 9.41 -2.96
CA THR A 177 -4.55 9.01 -3.07
C THR A 177 -4.44 7.56 -3.54
N LEU A 178 -5.21 6.64 -2.93
CA LEU A 178 -5.26 5.23 -3.35
C LEU A 178 -5.72 5.10 -4.82
N ALA A 179 -6.73 5.85 -5.22
CA ALA A 179 -7.26 5.86 -6.59
C ALA A 179 -6.21 6.36 -7.59
N ARG A 180 -5.49 7.45 -7.27
CA ARG A 180 -4.38 7.93 -8.10
C ARG A 180 -3.27 6.90 -8.24
N LEU A 181 -2.84 6.27 -7.14
CA LEU A 181 -1.80 5.24 -7.18
C LEU A 181 -2.23 4.03 -8.02
N PHE A 182 -3.49 3.61 -7.91
CA PHE A 182 -4.06 2.52 -8.73
C PHE A 182 -4.09 2.89 -10.21
N TYR A 183 -4.72 4.03 -10.54
CA TYR A 183 -4.88 4.47 -11.93
C TYR A 183 -3.63 5.06 -12.57
N LEU A 184 -2.53 5.22 -11.84
CA LEU A 184 -1.19 5.49 -12.39
C LEU A 184 -0.33 4.22 -12.48
N ASN A 185 -0.92 3.03 -12.31
CA ASN A 185 -0.24 1.73 -12.34
C ASN A 185 0.90 1.59 -11.33
N ARG A 186 0.82 2.33 -10.22
CA ARG A 186 1.76 2.20 -9.10
C ARG A 186 1.36 1.07 -8.16
N LEU A 187 0.08 0.70 -8.11
CA LEU A 187 -0.42 -0.44 -7.32
C LEU A 187 -0.56 -1.69 -8.21
N PRO A 188 0.24 -2.74 -8.01
CA PRO A 188 0.17 -3.97 -8.80
C PRO A 188 -0.97 -4.89 -8.31
N ILE A 189 -2.21 -4.40 -8.34
CA ILE A 189 -3.39 -5.13 -7.85
C ILE A 189 -4.36 -5.38 -9.01
N GLN A 190 -4.94 -6.58 -9.06
CA GLN A 190 -6.04 -6.90 -9.96
C GLN A 190 -7.39 -6.70 -9.25
N LEU A 191 -8.16 -5.74 -9.76
CA LEU A 191 -9.51 -5.42 -9.28
C LEU A 191 -10.55 -5.87 -10.31
N THR A 192 -11.75 -6.22 -9.83
CA THR A 192 -12.88 -6.49 -10.74
C THR A 192 -13.36 -5.20 -11.39
N VAL A 193 -14.07 -5.29 -12.52
CA VAL A 193 -14.59 -4.10 -13.24
C VAL A 193 -15.43 -3.20 -12.33
N ILE A 194 -16.25 -3.80 -11.47
CA ILE A 194 -17.08 -3.07 -10.50
C ILE A 194 -16.20 -2.42 -9.42
N GLN A 195 -15.18 -3.11 -8.90
CA GLN A 195 -14.23 -2.54 -7.95
C GLN A 195 -13.47 -1.35 -8.54
N MET A 196 -13.05 -1.44 -9.81
CA MET A 196 -12.41 -0.35 -10.54
C MET A 196 -13.36 0.84 -10.71
N ALA A 197 -14.60 0.59 -11.14
CA ALA A 197 -15.63 1.64 -11.26
C ALA A 197 -15.86 2.35 -9.92
N LEU A 198 -15.88 1.60 -8.81
CA LEU A 198 -16.12 2.13 -7.48
C LEU A 198 -14.97 3.02 -7.00
N ILE A 199 -13.71 2.58 -7.12
CA ILE A 199 -12.56 3.43 -6.74
C ILE A 199 -12.42 4.67 -7.64
N ALA A 200 -12.80 4.58 -8.92
CA ALA A 200 -12.89 5.76 -9.80
C ALA A 200 -14.00 6.73 -9.33
N GLY A 201 -15.18 6.21 -9.05
CA GLY A 201 -16.34 7.01 -8.64
C GLY A 201 -16.11 7.75 -7.33
N ILE A 202 -15.64 7.05 -6.29
CA ILE A 202 -15.39 7.65 -4.97
C ILE A 202 -14.09 8.46 -4.98
N GLY A 203 -13.00 7.88 -5.48
CA GLY A 203 -11.67 8.47 -5.35
C GLY A 203 -11.31 9.53 -6.39
N LEU A 204 -11.78 9.38 -7.64
CA LEU A 204 -11.46 10.34 -8.71
C LEU A 204 -12.59 11.33 -8.97
N GLN A 205 -13.84 10.88 -8.94
CA GLN A 205 -15.02 11.73 -9.22
C GLN A 205 -15.68 12.31 -7.96
N TYR A 206 -15.25 11.91 -6.75
CA TYR A 206 -15.83 12.37 -5.49
C TYR A 206 -17.37 12.23 -5.44
N LYS A 207 -17.88 11.10 -5.95
CA LYS A 207 -19.31 10.77 -5.92
C LYS A 207 -19.69 10.13 -4.59
N THR A 208 -20.92 10.38 -4.16
CA THR A 208 -21.49 9.69 -3.00
C THR A 208 -21.88 8.26 -3.36
N ILE A 209 -22.01 7.39 -2.36
CA ILE A 209 -22.44 6.00 -2.58
C ILE A 209 -23.85 5.95 -3.17
N GLU A 210 -24.73 6.87 -2.79
CA GLU A 210 -26.08 7.02 -3.34
C GLU A 210 -26.07 7.33 -4.84
N GLN A 211 -25.14 8.18 -5.30
CA GLN A 211 -24.96 8.47 -6.72
C GLN A 211 -24.46 7.23 -7.46
N LEU A 212 -23.53 6.49 -6.87
CA LEU A 212 -22.98 5.27 -7.45
C LEU A 212 -23.99 4.12 -7.49
N GLU A 213 -24.90 4.03 -6.51
CA GLU A 213 -26.00 3.06 -6.52
C GLU A 213 -26.88 3.23 -7.77
N LYS A 214 -27.25 4.48 -8.10
CA LYS A 214 -28.06 4.79 -9.28
C LYS A 214 -27.32 4.52 -10.60
N GLU A 215 -26.01 4.75 -10.63
CA GLU A 215 -25.22 4.59 -11.85
C GLU A 215 -24.79 3.14 -12.11
N LEU A 216 -24.55 2.37 -11.05
CA LEU A 216 -24.12 0.97 -11.13
C LEU A 216 -25.29 -0.02 -11.02
N ASN A 217 -26.50 0.45 -10.65
CA ASN A 217 -27.68 -0.37 -10.41
C ASN A 217 -27.42 -1.49 -9.38
N LEU A 218 -26.72 -1.16 -8.29
CA LEU A 218 -26.39 -2.10 -7.21
C LEU A 218 -26.78 -1.51 -5.85
N PRO A 219 -27.35 -2.30 -4.93
CA PRO A 219 -27.70 -1.82 -3.58
C PRO A 219 -26.49 -1.25 -2.83
N GLN A 220 -26.69 -0.18 -2.05
CA GLN A 220 -25.62 0.47 -1.27
C GLN A 220 -24.83 -0.50 -0.37
N SER A 221 -25.52 -1.46 0.26
CA SER A 221 -24.90 -2.46 1.12
C SER A 221 -23.89 -3.34 0.37
N GLN A 222 -24.18 -3.67 -0.89
CA GLN A 222 -23.28 -4.44 -1.74
C GLN A 222 -22.10 -3.59 -2.20
N LEU A 223 -22.31 -2.31 -2.52
CA LEU A 223 -21.24 -1.38 -2.87
C LEU A 223 -20.26 -1.20 -1.72
N LEU A 224 -20.76 -1.00 -0.49
CA LEU A 224 -19.93 -0.91 0.72
C LEU A 224 -19.15 -2.20 0.97
N ALA A 225 -19.77 -3.37 0.80
CA ALA A 225 -19.08 -4.65 0.94
C ALA A 225 -17.97 -4.85 -0.11
N LEU A 226 -18.23 -4.46 -1.36
CA LEU A 226 -17.23 -4.50 -2.43
C LEU A 226 -16.09 -3.51 -2.21
N PHE A 227 -16.41 -2.34 -1.66
CA PHE A 227 -15.43 -1.32 -1.29
C PHE A 227 -14.54 -1.79 -0.14
N ASN A 228 -15.10 -2.39 0.90
CA ASN A 228 -14.33 -2.99 1.99
C ASN A 228 -13.37 -4.08 1.47
N LYS A 229 -13.85 -4.98 0.60
CA LYS A 229 -13.02 -6.00 -0.06
C LYS A 229 -11.91 -5.37 -0.91
N LEU A 230 -12.17 -4.24 -1.56
CA LEU A 230 -11.17 -3.50 -2.34
C LEU A 230 -10.08 -2.94 -1.43
N ILE A 231 -10.47 -2.22 -0.37
CA ILE A 231 -9.50 -1.61 0.56
C ILE A 231 -8.66 -2.71 1.23
N LYS A 232 -9.28 -3.83 1.62
CA LYS A 232 -8.57 -4.99 2.16
C LYS A 232 -7.47 -5.50 1.22
N LYS A 233 -7.76 -5.67 -0.07
CA LYS A 233 -6.73 -6.06 -1.07
C LYS A 233 -5.56 -5.06 -1.13
N ILE A 234 -5.83 -3.76 -0.97
CA ILE A 234 -4.78 -2.75 -0.99
C ILE A 234 -3.92 -2.83 0.27
N ILE A 235 -4.54 -2.98 1.44
CA ILE A 235 -3.82 -3.13 2.70
C ILE A 235 -2.98 -4.41 2.71
N ASP A 236 -3.54 -5.54 2.27
CA ASP A 236 -2.81 -6.81 2.19
C ASP A 236 -1.55 -6.66 1.31
N LEU A 237 -1.63 -5.89 0.22
CA LEU A 237 -0.48 -5.57 -0.63
C LEU A 237 0.53 -4.64 0.08
N ILE A 238 0.06 -3.57 0.73
CA ILE A 238 0.92 -2.66 1.50
C ILE A 238 1.69 -3.41 2.57
N ASN A 239 1.00 -4.24 3.36
CA ASN A 239 1.61 -5.03 4.44
C ASN A 239 2.63 -6.02 3.87
N SER A 240 2.29 -6.74 2.79
CA SER A 240 3.22 -7.64 2.12
C SER A 240 4.49 -6.92 1.65
N THR A 241 4.36 -5.71 1.08
CA THR A 241 5.53 -4.94 0.65
C THR A 241 6.39 -4.45 1.80
N GLN A 242 5.79 -3.96 2.88
CA GLN A 242 6.52 -3.55 4.09
C GLN A 242 7.25 -4.74 4.74
N GLU A 243 6.60 -5.90 4.84
CA GLU A 243 7.20 -7.13 5.35
C GLU A 243 8.43 -7.55 4.53
N THR A 244 8.35 -7.46 3.18
CA THR A 244 9.49 -7.81 2.33
C THR A 244 10.69 -6.87 2.49
N GLU A 245 10.46 -5.58 2.74
CA GLU A 245 11.54 -4.62 2.97
C GLU A 245 12.17 -4.77 4.35
N ILE A 246 11.34 -4.99 5.37
CA ILE A 246 11.80 -5.32 6.73
C ILE A 246 12.65 -6.60 6.68
N GLY A 247 12.19 -7.63 5.95
CA GLY A 247 12.94 -8.88 5.73
C GLY A 247 14.31 -8.65 5.09
N LYS A 248 14.40 -7.82 4.04
CA LYS A 248 15.69 -7.45 3.42
C LYS A 248 16.62 -6.75 4.40
N THR A 249 16.08 -5.87 5.23
CA THR A 249 16.86 -5.13 6.24
C THR A 249 17.43 -6.09 7.30
N PHE A 250 16.64 -7.07 7.76
CA PHE A 250 17.12 -8.10 8.67
C PHE A 250 18.17 -9.01 8.03
N VAL A 251 18.00 -9.46 6.79
CA VAL A 251 18.98 -10.32 6.10
C VAL A 251 20.31 -9.58 5.90
N ASN A 252 20.29 -8.33 5.45
CA ASN A 252 21.50 -7.51 5.32
C ASN A 252 22.21 -7.30 6.67
N SER A 253 21.46 -7.21 7.77
CA SER A 253 22.04 -7.12 9.12
C SER A 253 22.68 -8.44 9.58
N LEU A 254 22.18 -9.59 9.11
CA LEU A 254 22.75 -10.91 9.43
C LEU A 254 24.03 -11.18 8.63
N ASP A 255 24.08 -10.78 7.35
CA ASP A 255 25.29 -10.94 6.52
C ASP A 255 26.44 -10.03 6.95
N ALA A 256 26.14 -8.89 7.59
CA ALA A 256 27.14 -7.98 8.17
C ALA A 256 27.71 -8.48 9.52
N VAL A 257 27.01 -9.40 10.19
CA VAL A 257 27.51 -10.00 11.44
C VAL A 257 28.41 -11.17 11.06
N ASN A 258 29.72 -10.94 11.09
CA ASN A 258 30.71 -12.01 11.04
C ASN A 258 30.53 -12.88 12.29
N MET A 259 29.71 -13.92 12.19
CA MET A 259 29.39 -14.85 13.27
C MET A 259 30.62 -15.69 13.58
N GLN A 260 31.53 -15.13 14.38
CA GLN A 260 32.65 -15.87 14.93
C GLN A 260 32.12 -16.85 15.98
N PRO A 261 32.48 -18.15 15.90
CA PRO A 261 32.15 -19.08 16.97
C PRO A 261 32.77 -18.55 18.26
N LEU A 262 31.98 -18.53 19.35
CA LEU A 262 32.51 -18.13 20.65
C LEU A 262 33.66 -19.08 21.03
N ASP A 263 34.80 -18.52 21.43
CA ASP A 263 36.00 -19.29 21.85
C ASP A 263 35.72 -20.25 23.01
N LYS A 264 34.67 -20.00 23.78
CA LYS A 264 34.21 -20.83 24.88
C LYS A 264 32.75 -21.21 24.71
N SER A 265 32.42 -22.47 25.00
CA SER A 265 31.02 -22.88 25.04
C SER A 265 30.31 -22.25 26.23
N LEU A 266 29.01 -21.94 26.07
CA LEU A 266 28.16 -21.42 27.16
C LEU A 266 28.22 -22.30 28.43
N ARG A 267 28.33 -23.61 28.25
CA ARG A 267 28.48 -24.57 29.36
C ARG A 267 29.80 -24.37 30.11
N GLN A 268 30.87 -24.06 29.40
CA GLN A 268 32.18 -23.82 30.00
C GLN A 268 32.20 -22.51 30.79
N GLU A 269 31.59 -21.44 30.27
CA GLU A 269 31.44 -20.18 31.01
C GLU A 269 30.55 -20.33 32.25
N LEU A 270 29.45 -21.07 32.15
CA LEU A 270 28.58 -21.35 33.31
C LEU A 270 29.29 -22.16 34.38
N ASN A 271 30.14 -23.12 34.00
CA ASN A 271 30.93 -23.91 34.94
C ASN A 271 32.04 -23.07 35.58
N GLU A 272 32.73 -22.20 34.83
CA GLU A 272 33.74 -21.28 35.36
C GLU A 272 33.11 -20.30 36.37
N LEU A 273 31.97 -19.69 36.01
CA LEU A 273 31.22 -18.81 36.91
C LEU A 273 30.72 -19.56 38.15
N GLY A 274 30.16 -20.76 37.98
CA GLY A 274 29.71 -21.60 39.09
C GLY A 274 30.84 -21.99 40.04
N ALA A 275 32.04 -22.26 39.51
CA ALA A 275 33.24 -22.52 40.32
C ALA A 275 33.68 -21.26 41.09
N THR A 276 33.67 -20.08 40.46
CA THR A 276 34.01 -18.84 41.17
C THR A 276 33.05 -18.51 42.31
N ILE A 277 31.75 -18.77 42.13
CA ILE A 277 30.74 -18.57 43.18
C ILE A 277 30.95 -19.56 44.32
N ARG A 278 31.21 -20.85 44.02
CA ARG A 278 31.50 -21.84 45.07
C ARG A 278 32.75 -21.50 45.86
N ASN A 279 33.80 -21.02 45.20
CA ASN A 279 35.03 -20.60 45.88
C ASN A 279 34.79 -19.36 46.76
N GLN A 280 34.00 -18.39 46.30
CA GLN A 280 33.60 -17.25 47.13
C GLN A 280 32.76 -17.69 48.34
N GLN A 281 31.83 -18.62 48.14
CA GLN A 281 31.02 -19.19 49.22
C GLN A 281 31.89 -19.96 50.23
N SER A 282 32.87 -20.75 49.78
CA SER A 282 33.77 -21.45 50.69
C SER A 282 34.66 -20.49 51.46
N GLU A 283 35.20 -19.46 50.82
CA GLU A 283 35.99 -18.42 51.49
C GLU A 283 35.15 -17.65 52.52
N GLU A 284 33.89 -17.38 52.21
CA GLU A 284 32.97 -16.70 53.13
C GLU A 284 32.57 -17.60 54.31
N ILE A 285 32.33 -18.90 54.05
CA ILE A 285 32.14 -19.91 55.11
C ILE A 285 33.39 -20.01 55.98
N ASP A 286 34.59 -20.05 55.40
CA ASP A 286 35.85 -20.10 56.14
C ASP A 286 36.07 -18.84 56.98
N ARG A 287 35.74 -17.67 56.45
CA ARG A 287 35.75 -16.41 57.22
C ARG A 287 34.75 -16.46 58.39
N ILE A 288 33.54 -16.94 58.16
CA ILE A 288 32.52 -17.09 59.21
C ILE A 288 32.97 -18.11 60.27
N MET A 289 33.66 -19.19 59.87
CA MET A 289 34.24 -20.19 60.77
C MET A 289 35.39 -19.63 61.60
N HIS A 290 36.22 -18.75 61.04
CA HIS A 290 37.33 -18.12 61.75
C HIS A 290 36.89 -16.97 62.67
N ASP A 291 35.81 -16.26 62.34
CA ASP A 291 35.41 -15.02 63.04
C ASP A 291 34.40 -15.25 64.19
N ARG A 292 33.95 -16.49 64.43
CA ARG A 292 33.01 -16.78 65.53
C ARG A 292 33.57 -17.81 66.48
N GLN A 293 33.66 -17.43 67.75
CA GLN A 293 33.71 -18.33 68.90
C GLN A 293 32.55 -19.33 68.85
N LEU A 294 32.70 -20.44 68.11
CA LEU A 294 31.72 -21.52 67.98
C LEU A 294 31.45 -22.21 69.33
N SER A 295 32.36 -22.03 70.29
CA SER A 295 32.23 -22.42 71.70
C SER A 295 31.00 -21.83 72.40
N LYS A 296 30.45 -20.68 71.93
CA LYS A 296 29.24 -20.08 72.51
C LYS A 296 27.92 -20.79 72.11
N TYR A 297 27.98 -21.72 71.16
CA TYR A 297 26.86 -22.57 70.74
C TYR A 297 27.09 -24.05 71.08
N ALA A 298 28.17 -24.38 71.78
CA ALA A 298 28.39 -25.73 72.31
C ALA A 298 27.28 -26.05 73.33
N VAL A 299 26.56 -27.15 73.09
CA VAL A 299 25.61 -27.70 74.06
C VAL A 299 26.45 -28.48 75.07
N ASN A 300 26.69 -27.90 76.24
CA ASN A 300 27.41 -28.60 77.31
C ASN A 300 26.49 -29.69 77.91
N GLY A 301 26.86 -30.96 77.74
CA GLY A 301 26.29 -32.09 78.48
C GLY A 301 27.34 -33.18 78.67
N SER A 302 27.45 -33.75 79.87
CA SER A 302 28.35 -34.88 80.15
C SER A 302 27.75 -36.19 79.63
N GLU A 303 28.58 -37.15 79.19
CA GLU A 303 28.13 -38.45 78.65
C GLU A 303 27.17 -39.22 79.58
N GLU A 304 27.20 -38.95 80.87
CA GLU A 304 26.30 -39.54 81.86
C GLU A 304 24.88 -38.96 81.79
N MET A 305 24.72 -37.63 81.58
CA MET A 305 23.41 -36.99 81.39
C MET A 305 22.73 -37.44 80.10
N TRP A 306 23.50 -37.56 79.01
CA TRP A 306 22.98 -38.04 77.73
C TRP A 306 22.50 -39.50 77.82
N LYS A 307 23.17 -40.35 78.63
CA LYS A 307 22.77 -41.75 78.84
C LYS A 307 21.51 -41.90 79.70
N GLU A 308 21.21 -40.96 80.59
CA GLU A 308 19.94 -40.93 81.34
C GLU A 308 18.78 -40.40 80.50
N GLU A 309 18.99 -39.33 79.74
CA GLU A 309 17.96 -38.74 78.86
C GLU A 309 17.61 -39.61 77.64
N LEU A 310 18.55 -40.43 77.14
CA LEU A 310 18.31 -41.35 76.02
C LEU A 310 17.57 -42.65 76.44
N LYS A 311 17.45 -42.97 77.74
CA LYS A 311 16.73 -44.17 78.22
C LYS A 311 15.20 -44.02 78.21
N SER A 312 14.69 -42.79 78.16
CA SER A 312 13.25 -42.48 78.25
C SER A 312 12.57 -42.25 76.89
N ILE A 313 13.24 -42.59 75.78
CA ILE A 313 12.76 -42.28 74.42
C ILE A 313 12.10 -43.51 73.80
N ASN A 314 10.81 -43.42 73.51
CA ASN A 314 10.08 -44.40 72.70
C ASN A 314 9.35 -43.80 71.48
N ASP A 315 9.57 -42.52 71.13
CA ASP A 315 9.20 -41.89 69.84
C ASP A 315 9.73 -40.43 69.79
N PRO A 316 9.75 -39.69 68.64
CA PRO A 316 10.60 -38.50 68.45
C PRO A 316 10.02 -37.27 69.19
N GLY A 317 10.24 -37.22 70.49
CA GLY A 317 9.83 -36.14 71.38
C GLY A 317 11.01 -35.33 71.88
N ILE A 318 10.93 -34.02 71.68
CA ILE A 318 11.90 -32.98 72.04
C ILE A 318 12.57 -33.22 73.40
N ILE A 319 13.91 -33.18 73.42
CA ILE A 319 14.74 -33.24 74.64
C ILE A 319 15.09 -31.80 75.05
N SER A 320 14.78 -31.43 76.29
CA SER A 320 15.05 -30.09 76.84
C SER A 320 16.21 -30.14 77.84
N ILE A 321 17.38 -29.67 77.41
CA ILE A 321 18.61 -29.66 78.24
C ILE A 321 18.69 -28.33 79.02
N PRO A 322 18.91 -28.37 80.35
CA PRO A 322 18.99 -27.15 81.17
C PRO A 322 20.24 -26.31 80.85
N ARG A 323 20.01 -25.01 80.70
CA ARG A 323 21.02 -24.04 80.27
C ARG A 323 21.92 -23.66 81.45
N THR A 324 23.20 -24.03 81.40
CA THR A 324 24.18 -23.51 82.36
C THR A 324 24.46 -22.02 82.08
N LEU A 325 24.54 -21.26 83.17
CA LEU A 325 24.53 -19.79 83.20
C LEU A 325 25.73 -19.18 82.46
N ASN A 326 25.53 -18.75 81.22
CA ASN A 326 26.24 -17.61 80.64
C ASN A 326 25.29 -16.82 79.74
N LYS A 327 25.07 -15.56 80.11
CA LYS A 327 24.11 -14.64 79.47
C LYS A 327 24.57 -14.37 78.03
N ARG A 328 23.77 -14.76 77.02
CA ARG A 328 24.05 -14.43 75.62
C ARG A 328 23.96 -12.91 75.45
N LYS A 329 24.98 -12.28 74.87
CA LYS A 329 24.84 -10.95 74.26
C LYS A 329 24.34 -11.17 72.83
N ASP A 330 23.21 -10.55 72.51
CA ASP A 330 22.70 -10.50 71.14
C ASP A 330 23.70 -9.69 70.30
N VAL A 331 24.20 -10.30 69.23
CA VAL A 331 24.94 -9.61 68.18
C VAL A 331 23.99 -9.50 67.02
N GLU A 332 23.59 -8.27 66.69
CA GLU A 332 22.83 -7.97 65.47
C GLU A 332 23.66 -8.44 64.27
N ILE A 333 23.06 -9.31 63.45
CA ILE A 333 23.66 -9.73 62.19
C ILE A 333 23.14 -8.74 61.14
N GLU A 334 23.95 -7.75 60.79
CA GLU A 334 23.71 -6.96 59.59
C GLU A 334 23.84 -7.88 58.36
N SER A 335 22.71 -8.13 57.69
CA SER A 335 22.68 -8.82 56.42
C SER A 335 23.14 -7.89 55.30
N HIS A 336 24.46 -7.80 55.09
CA HIS A 336 25.01 -7.17 53.90
C HIS A 336 24.80 -8.07 52.66
N PHE A 337 23.58 -8.09 52.13
CA PHE A 337 23.33 -8.48 50.74
C PHE A 337 23.60 -7.26 49.84
N ASP A 338 24.88 -6.95 49.65
CA ASP A 338 25.28 -5.91 48.70
C ASP A 338 25.41 -6.55 47.31
N VAL A 339 24.28 -6.68 46.60
CA VAL A 339 24.29 -7.01 45.17
C VAL A 339 24.85 -5.80 44.44
N THR A 340 26.17 -5.71 44.38
CA THR A 340 26.85 -4.80 43.47
C THR A 340 26.51 -5.22 42.04
N LYS A 341 25.46 -4.59 41.49
CA LYS A 341 25.19 -4.59 40.04
C LYS A 341 26.42 -3.97 39.36
N LYS A 342 27.40 -4.81 39.00
CA LYS A 342 28.43 -4.41 38.03
C LYS A 342 27.69 -4.06 36.74
N LYS A 343 27.57 -2.75 36.48
CA LYS A 343 27.09 -2.23 35.20
C LYS A 343 27.91 -2.89 34.08
N PRO A 344 27.28 -3.41 33.01
CA PRO A 344 28.02 -3.94 31.89
C PRO A 344 28.84 -2.81 31.28
N LYS A 345 30.17 -3.00 31.19
CA LYS A 345 31.05 -2.09 30.45
C LYS A 345 30.58 -2.11 28.99
N LYS A 346 30.00 -1.00 28.53
CA LYS A 346 29.80 -0.75 27.08
C LYS A 346 31.17 -0.84 26.42
N LYS A 347 31.44 -1.93 25.70
CA LYS A 347 32.47 -1.94 24.67
C LYS A 347 32.01 -0.96 23.59
N LYS A 348 32.76 0.14 23.41
CA LYS A 348 32.65 0.97 22.21
C LYS A 348 33.08 0.10 21.04
N ASN A 349 32.13 -0.41 20.25
CA ASN A 349 32.45 -0.85 18.91
C ASN A 349 32.72 0.40 18.08
N LYS A 350 34.00 0.67 17.81
CA LYS A 350 34.39 1.29 16.55
C LYS A 350 34.37 0.16 15.52
N PHE A 351 33.38 0.20 14.66
CA PHE A 351 33.33 -0.09 13.23
C PHE A 351 31.89 -0.43 12.86
#